data_AF-A0A7S4QZS5-F1
#
_entry.id   AF-A0A7S4QZS5-F1
#
_cell.length_a   1.000
_cell.length_b   1.000
_cell.length_c   1.000
_cell.angle_alpha   90.00
_cell.angle_beta   90.00
_cell.angle_gamma   90.00
#
_symmetry.space_group_name_H-M   'P 1'
#
loop_
_entity.id
_entity.type
_entity.pdbx_description
1 polymer ?
#
loop_
_entity_poly.entity_id
_entity_poly.type
_entity_poly.pdbx_seq_one_letter_code
_entity_poly.pdbx_strand_id
1 'polypeptide(L)'
;MSEDNNTPPPESSPPPTPPPNPKFNIPIHTLIETSQSSHGLRHNDYNQYRSYCTNRLSRLRHDGSIRKTLSHSVIHGISSAESKNQLKKGGKHAFLKKALGAEEATQHVNVMLVTLYCAERCWSHAMEMKADYDDALSSRSNASNSKKKEKGGVVLGLVGDKSKSSPGSIRQHYLKKLKKAAKYATDLEEMAKVAGDDGTVVEARGYACWMRGNAMLELGDWQTACTEYGAALTICQALGSGGGSSGTNDESKTIEDLELRDFFTSRAQHVIQPVLRYCQYELQVGLLFLCVTFAFF
;
A
#
# COMPACT_ATOMS: atom_id res chain seq x y z
N MET A 1 61.72 44.74 14.74
CA MET A 1 60.73 44.24 13.76
C MET A 1 60.19 42.94 14.32
N SER A 2 59.01 43.02 14.93
CA SER A 2 58.27 41.88 15.47
C SER A 2 57.39 41.36 14.34
N GLU A 3 57.60 40.11 13.93
CA GLU A 3 56.76 39.46 12.92
C GLU A 3 55.49 38.94 13.58
N ASP A 4 54.34 39.54 13.23
CA ASP A 4 53.02 39.06 13.60
C ASP A 4 52.69 37.79 12.80
N ASN A 5 52.82 36.64 13.44
CA ASN A 5 52.42 35.34 12.90
C ASN A 5 50.97 35.07 13.34
N ASN A 6 49.99 35.47 12.53
CA ASN A 6 48.59 35.11 12.72
C ASN A 6 48.16 34.07 11.68
N THR A 7 48.38 32.80 12.01
CA THR A 7 47.87 31.65 11.24
C THR A 7 46.60 31.13 11.93
N PRO A 8 45.44 31.07 11.25
CA PRO A 8 44.23 30.49 11.83
C PRO A 8 44.41 28.96 12.04
N PRO A 9 43.76 28.37 13.06
CA PRO A 9 43.89 26.95 13.38
C PRO A 9 43.27 26.06 12.28
N PRO A 10 43.79 24.83 12.09
CA PRO A 10 43.27 23.91 11.09
C PRO A 10 41.83 23.52 11.38
N GLU A 11 40.98 23.73 10.38
CA GLU A 11 39.58 23.33 10.32
C GLU A 11 39.46 21.82 10.64
N SER A 12 38.71 21.51 11.69
CA SER A 12 38.45 20.14 12.13
C SER A 12 37.80 19.34 11.00
N SER A 13 38.40 18.20 10.66
CA SER A 13 37.87 17.25 9.69
C SER A 13 36.39 16.91 9.97
N PRO A 14 35.55 16.75 8.93
CA PRO A 14 34.17 16.33 9.12
C PRO A 14 34.13 14.97 9.83
N PRO A 15 33.14 14.74 10.71
CA PRO A 15 33.02 13.49 11.46
C PRO A 15 32.96 12.29 10.50
N PRO A 16 33.54 11.14 10.88
CA PRO A 16 33.52 9.95 10.04
C PRO A 16 32.07 9.59 9.72
N THR A 17 31.73 9.60 8.43
CA THR A 17 30.45 9.12 7.94
C THR A 17 30.23 7.70 8.46
N PRO A 18 29.08 7.40 9.10
CA PRO A 18 28.80 6.05 9.57
C PRO A 18 28.88 5.08 8.39
N PRO A 19 29.35 3.83 8.62
CA PRO A 19 29.47 2.84 7.56
C PRO A 19 28.11 2.67 6.85
N PRO A 20 28.08 2.58 5.51
CA PRO A 20 26.83 2.41 4.79
C PRO A 20 26.13 1.14 5.26
N ASN A 21 24.93 1.29 5.81
CA ASN A 21 24.09 0.17 6.22
C ASN A 21 23.81 -0.72 5.00
N PRO A 22 23.73 -2.06 5.18
CA PRO A 22 23.41 -2.96 4.08
C PRO A 22 22.04 -2.60 3.49
N LYS A 23 22.03 -2.18 2.23
CA LYS A 23 20.79 -1.90 1.49
C LYS A 23 20.14 -3.21 1.06
N PHE A 24 18.83 -3.31 1.24
CA PHE A 24 18.05 -4.49 0.88
C PHE A 24 17.44 -4.35 -0.51
N ASN A 25 17.65 -5.35 -1.37
CA ASN A 25 16.96 -5.49 -2.63
C ASN A 25 15.66 -6.30 -2.44
N ILE A 26 14.51 -5.67 -2.64
CA ILE A 26 13.18 -6.27 -2.54
C ILE A 26 12.40 -5.94 -3.82
N PRO A 27 12.14 -6.91 -4.71
CA PRO A 27 11.27 -6.72 -5.87
C PRO A 27 9.81 -6.72 -5.40
N ILE A 28 9.32 -5.55 -5.00
CA ILE A 28 8.01 -5.35 -4.36
C ILE A 28 6.90 -5.77 -5.32
N HIS A 29 6.95 -5.32 -6.58
CA HIS A 29 5.85 -5.56 -7.51
C HIS A 29 5.74 -7.04 -7.93
N THR A 30 6.88 -7.69 -8.19
CA THR A 30 6.94 -9.12 -8.51
C THR A 30 6.47 -9.97 -7.32
N LEU A 31 6.88 -9.61 -6.09
CA LEU A 31 6.46 -10.31 -4.88
C LEU A 31 4.94 -10.24 -4.66
N ILE A 32 4.34 -9.06 -4.87
CA ILE A 32 2.90 -8.88 -4.74
C ILE A 32 2.16 -9.70 -5.80
N GLU A 33 2.55 -9.57 -7.07
CA GLU A 33 1.88 -10.26 -8.18
C GLU A 33 1.90 -11.78 -8.00
N THR A 34 3.08 -12.34 -7.69
CA THR A 34 3.23 -13.77 -7.41
C THR A 34 2.39 -14.20 -6.21
N SER A 35 2.37 -13.40 -5.13
CA SER A 35 1.55 -13.66 -3.95
C SER A 35 0.05 -13.63 -4.26
N GLN A 36 -0.42 -12.66 -5.05
CA GLN A 36 -1.82 -12.49 -5.43
C GLN A 36 -2.27 -13.61 -6.38
N SER A 37 -1.49 -13.88 -7.43
CA SER A 37 -1.77 -14.95 -8.40
C SER A 37 -1.85 -16.34 -7.77
N SER A 38 -1.02 -16.62 -6.76
CA SER A 38 -0.97 -17.94 -6.10
C SER A 38 -2.06 -18.15 -5.03
N HIS A 39 -2.62 -17.09 -4.47
CA HIS A 39 -3.52 -17.16 -3.29
C HIS A 39 -4.94 -16.65 -3.56
N GLY A 40 -5.50 -16.94 -4.74
CA GLY A 40 -6.93 -16.81 -5.01
C GLY A 40 -7.36 -15.57 -5.81
N LEU A 41 -6.49 -14.58 -6.01
CA LEU A 41 -6.88 -13.35 -6.71
C LEU A 41 -7.20 -13.57 -8.20
N ARG A 42 -6.70 -14.66 -8.80
CA ARG A 42 -7.11 -15.13 -10.14
C ARG A 42 -8.62 -15.43 -10.25
N HIS A 43 -9.27 -15.71 -9.13
CA HIS A 43 -10.70 -16.00 -9.04
C HIS A 43 -11.47 -14.93 -8.26
N ASN A 44 -10.87 -13.74 -8.06
CA ASN A 44 -11.43 -12.65 -7.25
C ASN A 44 -11.71 -13.02 -5.78
N ASP A 45 -11.05 -14.05 -5.24
CA ASP A 45 -11.19 -14.42 -3.83
C ASP A 45 -10.24 -13.58 -2.95
N TYR A 46 -10.73 -12.41 -2.54
CA TYR A 46 -10.00 -11.49 -1.67
C TYR A 46 -9.85 -12.03 -0.23
N ASN A 47 -10.76 -12.90 0.22
CA ASN A 47 -10.72 -13.45 1.58
C ASN A 47 -9.59 -14.47 1.72
N GLN A 48 -9.42 -15.34 0.72
CA GLN A 48 -8.29 -16.26 0.64
C GLN A 48 -6.96 -15.51 0.67
N TYR A 49 -6.81 -14.46 -0.14
CA TYR A 49 -5.60 -13.64 -0.15
C TYR A 49 -5.36 -12.91 1.18
N ARG A 50 -6.41 -12.41 1.82
CA ARG A 50 -6.35 -11.79 3.16
C ARG A 50 -5.91 -12.78 4.24
N SER A 51 -6.40 -14.01 4.19
CA SER A 51 -6.03 -15.10 5.09
C SER A 51 -4.55 -15.47 4.92
N TYR A 52 -4.08 -15.56 3.67
CA TYR A 52 -2.66 -15.71 3.35
C TYR A 52 -1.82 -14.58 3.95
N CYS A 53 -2.18 -13.31 3.70
CA CYS A 53 -1.44 -12.17 4.22
C CYS A 53 -1.37 -12.19 5.77
N THR A 54 -2.44 -12.61 6.43
CA THR A 54 -2.48 -12.75 7.90
C THR A 54 -1.50 -13.81 8.39
N ASN A 55 -1.48 -14.97 7.75
CA ASN A 55 -0.56 -16.06 8.09
C ASN A 55 0.89 -15.70 7.78
N ARG A 56 1.14 -15.05 6.64
CA ARG A 56 2.46 -14.55 6.24
C ARG A 56 2.98 -13.52 7.25
N LEU A 57 2.16 -12.54 7.64
CA LEU A 57 2.48 -11.57 8.69
C LEU A 57 2.82 -12.24 10.02
N SER A 58 2.06 -13.27 10.41
CA SER A 58 2.34 -14.03 11.62
C SER A 58 3.73 -14.66 11.55
N ARG A 59 4.05 -15.37 10.46
CA ARG A 59 5.36 -15.99 10.26
C ARG A 59 6.49 -14.97 10.28
N LEU A 60 6.35 -13.86 9.55
CA LEU A 60 7.35 -12.78 9.53
C LEU A 60 7.58 -12.23 10.95
N ARG A 61 6.53 -11.90 11.71
CA ARG A 61 6.68 -11.35 13.07
C ARG A 61 7.24 -12.32 14.10
N HIS A 62 7.14 -13.63 13.86
CA HIS A 62 7.65 -14.66 14.76
C HIS A 62 9.03 -15.20 14.34
N ASP A 63 9.62 -14.65 13.29
CA ASP A 63 10.99 -14.99 12.90
C ASP A 63 11.99 -14.67 14.03
N GLY A 64 12.93 -15.58 14.29
CA GLY A 64 13.77 -15.56 15.49
C GLY A 64 14.60 -14.28 15.64
N SER A 65 15.07 -13.73 14.53
CA SER A 65 15.92 -12.53 14.45
C SER A 65 15.20 -11.26 14.88
N ILE A 66 13.91 -11.16 14.57
CA ILE A 66 13.12 -9.91 14.71
C ILE A 66 11.94 -10.05 15.67
N ARG A 67 11.65 -11.25 16.18
CA ARG A 67 10.52 -11.50 17.09
C ARG A 67 10.53 -10.57 18.30
N LYS A 68 11.71 -10.24 18.83
CA LYS A 68 11.85 -9.31 19.97
C LYS A 68 11.50 -7.87 19.61
N THR A 69 11.78 -7.46 18.38
CA THR A 69 11.50 -6.11 17.87
C THR A 69 10.05 -5.95 17.41
N LEU A 70 9.51 -6.95 16.70
CA LEU A 70 8.23 -6.85 15.98
C LEU A 70 7.04 -7.53 16.68
N SER A 71 7.27 -8.38 17.69
CA SER A 71 6.17 -8.98 18.45
C SER A 71 5.54 -7.95 19.37
N HIS A 72 4.21 -7.85 19.30
CA HIS A 72 3.42 -6.99 20.19
C HIS A 72 3.24 -7.58 21.60
N SER A 73 3.78 -8.78 21.84
CA SER A 73 3.78 -9.40 23.16
C SER A 73 4.79 -8.72 24.06
N VAL A 74 4.33 -8.28 25.23
CA VAL A 74 5.20 -7.72 26.27
C VAL A 74 6.28 -8.72 26.71
N ILE A 75 6.08 -10.03 26.54
CA ILE A 75 7.08 -11.07 26.86
C ILE A 75 8.34 -10.94 25.99
N HIS A 76 8.20 -10.46 24.75
CA HIS A 76 9.30 -10.39 23.78
C HIS A 76 9.91 -8.98 23.63
N GLY A 77 9.21 -7.93 24.04
CA GLY A 77 9.59 -6.52 23.83
C GLY A 77 10.30 -5.80 25.01
N ILE A 78 10.88 -6.53 25.96
CA ILE A 78 11.46 -5.95 27.18
C ILE A 78 12.94 -5.59 26.98
N SER A 79 13.23 -4.38 26.51
CA SER A 79 14.57 -3.78 26.63
C SER A 79 14.58 -2.33 27.15
N SER A 80 13.46 -1.59 27.08
CA SER A 80 13.38 -0.20 27.54
C SER A 80 12.69 -0.03 28.90
N ALA A 81 13.21 0.87 29.73
CA ALA A 81 12.67 1.21 31.04
C ALA A 81 11.23 1.79 30.98
N GLU A 82 10.85 2.45 29.87
CA GLU A 82 9.49 2.94 29.64
C GLU A 82 8.47 1.81 29.47
N SER A 83 8.84 0.71 28.81
CA SER A 83 7.97 -0.46 28.61
C SER A 83 7.63 -1.18 29.92
N LYS A 84 8.48 -1.06 30.95
CA LYS A 84 8.22 -1.61 32.30
C LYS A 84 7.06 -0.90 33.01
N ASN A 85 6.78 0.36 32.68
CA ASN A 85 5.68 1.12 33.29
C ASN A 85 4.30 0.74 32.70
N GLN A 86 4.25 0.28 31.44
CA GLN A 86 3.03 -0.26 30.82
C GLN A 86 2.63 -1.65 31.35
N LEU A 87 3.61 -2.46 31.77
CA LEU A 87 3.37 -3.77 32.39
C LEU A 87 2.51 -3.66 33.67
N LYS A 88 2.60 -2.53 34.40
CA LYS A 88 1.82 -2.29 35.62
C LYS A 88 0.30 -2.19 35.39
N LYS A 89 -0.18 -2.06 34.14
CA LYS A 89 -1.61 -1.89 33.82
C LYS A 89 -2.27 -3.06 33.07
N GLY A 90 -1.54 -4.05 32.54
CA GLY A 90 -2.12 -5.04 31.62
C GLY A 90 -1.68 -6.51 31.74
N GLY A 91 -0.79 -6.85 32.68
CA GLY A 91 -0.33 -8.23 32.87
C GLY A 91 0.54 -8.78 31.72
N LYS A 92 0.82 -10.10 31.76
CA LYS A 92 1.77 -10.78 30.85
C LYS A 92 1.36 -10.78 29.37
N HIS A 93 0.08 -10.58 29.08
CA HIS A 93 -0.49 -10.56 27.72
C HIS A 93 -0.92 -9.16 27.27
N ALA A 94 -0.43 -8.11 27.92
CA ALA A 94 -0.75 -6.75 27.50
C ALA A 94 -0.26 -6.48 26.07
N PHE A 95 -1.02 -5.66 25.33
CA PHE A 95 -0.66 -5.25 23.99
C PHE A 95 0.30 -4.07 24.03
N LEU A 96 1.52 -4.26 23.50
CA LEU A 96 2.47 -3.16 23.28
C LEU A 96 2.40 -2.70 21.82
N LYS A 97 1.86 -1.50 21.60
CA LYS A 97 1.88 -0.89 20.28
C LYS A 97 3.32 -0.52 19.93
N LYS A 98 3.91 -1.24 18.98
CA LYS A 98 5.20 -0.92 18.39
C LYS A 98 4.97 -0.14 17.10
N ALA A 99 5.46 1.10 17.05
CA ALA A 99 5.53 1.87 15.82
C ALA A 99 6.82 1.46 15.09
N LEU A 100 6.69 0.98 13.86
CA LEU A 100 7.83 0.68 13.01
C LEU A 100 8.33 2.02 12.46
N GLY A 101 9.43 2.51 12.99
CA GLY A 101 10.08 3.73 12.49
C GLY A 101 10.99 3.42 11.29
N ALA A 102 11.29 4.44 10.48
CA ALA A 102 12.19 4.30 9.33
C ALA A 102 13.58 3.75 9.72
N GLU A 103 14.08 4.10 10.90
CA GLU A 103 15.35 3.61 11.45
C GLU A 103 15.36 2.10 11.73
N GLU A 104 14.23 1.52 12.16
CA GLU A 104 14.14 0.09 12.45
C GLU A 104 14.21 -0.77 11.18
N ALA A 105 13.96 -0.17 10.01
CA ALA A 105 14.04 -0.87 8.72
C ALA A 105 15.46 -1.35 8.40
N THR A 106 16.49 -0.67 8.91
CA THR A 106 17.90 -1.05 8.73
C THR A 106 18.26 -2.39 9.39
N GLN A 107 17.46 -2.84 10.36
CA GLN A 107 17.77 -4.04 11.13
C GLN A 107 17.57 -5.31 10.30
N HIS A 108 16.47 -5.39 9.55
CA HIS A 108 16.10 -6.61 8.83
C HIS A 108 15.04 -6.38 7.75
N VAL A 109 15.18 -7.08 6.62
CA VAL A 109 14.23 -7.11 5.49
C VAL A 109 12.79 -7.33 5.92
N ASN A 110 12.59 -8.21 6.91
CA ASN A 110 11.26 -8.55 7.43
C ASN A 110 10.49 -7.34 7.98
N VAL A 111 11.15 -6.28 8.43
CA VAL A 111 10.47 -5.05 8.90
C VAL A 111 9.72 -4.38 7.74
N MET A 112 10.38 -4.25 6.58
CA MET A 112 9.77 -3.74 5.36
C MET A 112 8.67 -4.69 4.85
N LEU A 113 8.94 -6.00 4.80
CA LEU A 113 7.94 -6.98 4.36
C LEU A 113 6.70 -7.02 5.28
N VAL A 114 6.87 -6.85 6.59
CA VAL A 114 5.73 -6.75 7.52
C VAL A 114 4.87 -5.53 7.18
N THR A 115 5.47 -4.40 6.83
CA THR A 115 4.70 -3.22 6.43
C THR A 115 4.00 -3.42 5.09
N LEU A 116 4.69 -4.03 4.11
CA LEU A 116 4.12 -4.40 2.82
C LEU A 116 2.89 -5.30 2.99
N TYR A 117 3.00 -6.42 3.71
CA TYR A 117 1.86 -7.32 3.92
C TYR A 117 0.77 -6.73 4.85
N CYS A 118 1.09 -5.72 5.68
CA CYS A 118 0.06 -4.95 6.39
C CYS A 118 -0.78 -4.10 5.42
N ALA A 119 -0.14 -3.50 4.42
CA ALA A 119 -0.81 -2.76 3.35
C ALA A 119 -1.71 -3.70 2.52
N GLU A 120 -1.15 -4.80 2.00
CA GLU A 120 -1.88 -5.78 1.19
C GLU A 120 -3.09 -6.37 1.93
N ARG A 121 -2.96 -6.74 3.20
CA ARG A 121 -4.09 -7.24 4.01
C ARG A 121 -5.19 -6.19 4.20
N CYS A 122 -4.83 -4.90 4.29
CA CYS A 122 -5.82 -3.83 4.40
C CYS A 122 -6.50 -3.57 3.05
N TRP A 123 -5.74 -3.61 1.96
CA TRP A 123 -6.25 -3.48 0.61
C TRP A 123 -7.19 -4.62 0.24
N SER A 124 -6.82 -5.88 0.48
CA SER A 124 -7.65 -7.04 0.16
C SER A 124 -8.97 -7.04 0.94
N HIS A 125 -8.92 -6.68 2.22
CA HIS A 125 -10.12 -6.51 3.02
C HIS A 125 -11.00 -5.36 2.51
N ALA A 126 -10.41 -4.27 2.01
CA ALA A 126 -11.18 -3.21 1.40
C ALA A 126 -11.86 -3.66 0.10
N MET A 127 -11.18 -4.45 -0.73
CA MET A 127 -11.74 -4.98 -1.97
C MET A 127 -12.86 -5.99 -1.71
N GLU A 128 -12.72 -6.86 -0.70
CA GLU A 128 -13.78 -7.75 -0.21
C GLU A 128 -15.04 -6.95 0.16
N MET A 129 -14.88 -5.91 1.00
CA MET A 129 -16.00 -5.04 1.40
C MET A 129 -16.55 -4.18 0.25
N LYS A 130 -15.73 -3.88 -0.76
CA LYS A 130 -16.17 -3.16 -1.96
C LYS A 130 -17.07 -4.05 -2.82
N ALA A 131 -16.73 -5.33 -2.99
CA ALA A 131 -17.60 -6.29 -3.65
C ALA A 131 -18.96 -6.41 -2.94
N ASP A 132 -18.96 -6.51 -1.60
CA ASP A 132 -20.20 -6.50 -0.80
C ASP A 132 -21.02 -5.21 -1.00
N TYR A 133 -20.35 -4.07 -1.16
CA TYR A 133 -20.99 -2.79 -1.42
C TYR A 133 -21.65 -2.76 -2.79
N ASP A 134 -20.96 -3.21 -3.84
CA ASP A 134 -21.46 -3.26 -5.20
C ASP A 134 -22.66 -4.22 -5.33
N ASP A 135 -22.62 -5.36 -4.63
CA ASP A 135 -23.74 -6.30 -4.53
C ASP A 135 -24.94 -5.71 -3.77
N ALA A 136 -24.69 -4.92 -2.72
CA ALA A 136 -25.74 -4.22 -2.00
C ALA A 136 -26.40 -3.11 -2.85
N LEU A 137 -25.66 -2.49 -3.77
CA LEU A 137 -26.20 -1.53 -4.73
C LEU A 137 -27.04 -2.21 -5.82
N SER A 138 -26.54 -3.31 -6.39
CA SER A 138 -27.21 -4.04 -7.48
C SER A 138 -28.51 -4.73 -7.00
N SER A 139 -28.51 -5.29 -5.80
CA SER A 139 -29.72 -5.86 -5.20
C SER A 139 -30.81 -4.81 -4.96
N ARG A 140 -30.42 -3.57 -4.61
CA ARG A 140 -31.36 -2.46 -4.41
C ARG A 140 -31.94 -1.93 -5.72
N SER A 141 -31.16 -1.84 -6.79
CA SER A 141 -31.69 -1.48 -8.12
C SER A 141 -32.69 -2.53 -8.62
N ASN A 142 -32.39 -3.82 -8.45
CA ASN A 142 -33.27 -4.90 -8.87
C ASN A 142 -34.59 -4.95 -8.06
N ALA A 143 -34.55 -4.68 -6.75
CA ALA A 143 -35.75 -4.58 -5.92
C ALA A 143 -36.68 -3.40 -6.30
N SER A 144 -36.13 -2.31 -6.83
CA SER A 144 -36.92 -1.18 -7.33
C SER A 144 -37.64 -1.50 -8.64
N ASN A 145 -37.05 -2.37 -9.48
CA ASN A 145 -37.61 -2.78 -10.76
C ASN A 145 -38.70 -3.87 -10.60
N SER A 146 -38.58 -4.76 -9.60
CA SER A 146 -39.58 -5.80 -9.32
C SER A 146 -40.88 -5.24 -8.72
N LYS A 147 -40.82 -4.20 -7.87
CA LYS A 147 -42.01 -3.52 -7.31
C LYS A 147 -42.94 -2.87 -8.35
N LYS A 148 -42.48 -2.66 -9.58
CA LYS A 148 -43.31 -2.11 -10.66
C LYS A 148 -44.16 -3.18 -11.38
N LYS A 149 -43.94 -4.48 -11.12
CA LYS A 149 -44.53 -5.59 -11.88
C LYS A 149 -45.63 -6.39 -11.16
N GLU A 150 -45.83 -6.21 -9.86
CA GLU A 150 -46.86 -6.95 -9.10
C GLU A 150 -47.90 -6.01 -8.45
N LYS A 151 -48.92 -5.65 -9.22
CA LYS A 151 -50.26 -5.36 -8.66
C LYS A 151 -51.11 -6.61 -8.83
N GLY A 152 -51.04 -7.53 -7.87
CA GLY A 152 -51.93 -8.70 -7.80
C GLY A 152 -51.24 -9.94 -7.27
N GLY A 153 -51.17 -10.07 -5.94
CA GLY A 153 -50.68 -11.29 -5.30
C GLY A 153 -50.26 -11.04 -3.85
N VAL A 154 -50.94 -11.69 -2.91
CA VAL A 154 -50.63 -11.65 -1.49
C VAL A 154 -49.32 -12.39 -1.25
N VAL A 155 -48.25 -11.67 -0.86
CA VAL A 155 -46.95 -12.28 -0.54
C VAL A 155 -46.92 -12.61 0.95
N LEU A 156 -47.03 -13.91 1.24
CA LEU A 156 -46.72 -14.51 2.53
C LEU A 156 -45.23 -14.88 2.53
N GLY A 157 -44.45 -14.38 3.50
CA GLY A 157 -43.03 -14.72 3.70
C GLY A 157 -42.12 -13.49 3.76
N LEU A 158 -41.01 -13.44 4.49
CA LEU A 158 -40.24 -14.43 5.25
C LEU A 158 -39.46 -13.67 6.34
N VAL A 159 -39.19 -14.39 7.43
CA VAL A 159 -38.22 -14.15 8.52
C VAL A 159 -37.24 -13.01 8.24
N GLY A 160 -37.32 -11.96 9.07
CA GLY A 160 -36.39 -10.83 9.05
C GLY A 160 -34.95 -11.27 9.27
N ASP A 161 -34.19 -11.27 8.18
CA ASP A 161 -32.75 -11.54 8.21
C ASP A 161 -32.01 -10.37 8.86
N LYS A 162 -30.98 -10.71 9.64
CA LYS A 162 -30.25 -9.83 10.56
C LYS A 162 -29.82 -8.53 9.88
N SER A 163 -29.94 -7.41 10.60
CA SER A 163 -29.48 -6.04 10.26
C SER A 163 -28.23 -6.01 9.36
N LYS A 164 -28.40 -6.12 8.04
CA LYS A 164 -27.31 -5.94 7.08
C LYS A 164 -26.90 -4.47 7.14
N SER A 165 -25.58 -4.21 7.22
CA SER A 165 -25.05 -2.85 7.28
C SER A 165 -25.52 -2.05 6.08
N SER A 166 -25.87 -0.78 6.28
CA SER A 166 -26.29 0.08 5.16
C SER A 166 -25.16 0.20 4.13
N PRO A 167 -25.46 0.35 2.83
CA PRO A 167 -24.42 0.53 1.80
C PRO A 167 -23.47 1.68 2.12
N GLY A 168 -23.98 2.78 2.71
CA GLY A 168 -23.15 3.89 3.17
C GLY A 168 -22.16 3.50 4.28
N SER A 169 -22.57 2.64 5.22
CA SER A 169 -21.70 2.13 6.28
C SER A 169 -20.61 1.20 5.71
N ILE A 170 -20.96 0.33 4.77
CA ILE A 170 -20.00 -0.53 4.06
C ILE A 170 -18.98 0.35 3.33
N ARG A 171 -19.46 1.40 2.63
CA ARG A 171 -18.61 2.37 1.93
C ARG A 171 -17.60 3.04 2.85
N GLN A 172 -18.07 3.60 3.96
CA GLN A 172 -17.18 4.23 4.93
C GLN A 172 -16.14 3.26 5.51
N HIS A 173 -16.51 2.00 5.72
CA HIS A 173 -15.59 1.02 6.26
C HIS A 173 -14.51 0.66 5.24
N TYR A 174 -14.84 0.33 3.99
CA TYR A 174 -13.81 -0.01 3.01
C TYR A 174 -12.90 1.19 2.71
N LEU A 175 -13.43 2.41 2.67
CA LEU A 175 -12.62 3.63 2.53
C LEU A 175 -11.62 3.82 3.68
N LYS A 176 -12.03 3.55 4.92
CA LYS A 176 -11.12 3.57 6.08
C LYS A 176 -10.01 2.53 5.93
N LYS A 177 -10.29 1.37 5.32
CA LYS A 177 -9.28 0.34 5.04
C LYS A 177 -8.32 0.75 3.93
N LEU A 178 -8.81 1.34 2.84
CA LEU A 178 -7.95 1.87 1.75
C LEU A 178 -7.02 2.97 2.23
N LYS A 179 -7.54 3.94 2.99
CA LYS A 179 -6.70 4.99 3.61
C LYS A 179 -5.62 4.40 4.51
N LYS A 180 -5.94 3.33 5.24
CA LYS A 180 -4.97 2.62 6.07
C LYS A 180 -3.93 1.87 5.24
N ALA A 181 -4.32 1.25 4.12
CA ALA A 181 -3.39 0.60 3.18
C ALA A 181 -2.41 1.61 2.58
N ALA A 182 -2.94 2.76 2.11
CA ALA A 182 -2.14 3.87 1.58
C ALA A 182 -1.14 4.43 2.60
N LYS A 183 -1.54 4.50 3.88
CA LYS A 183 -0.62 4.87 4.97
C LYS A 183 0.53 3.88 5.09
N TYR A 184 0.27 2.58 5.17
CA TYR A 184 1.33 1.58 5.24
C TYR A 184 2.25 1.60 4.01
N ALA A 185 1.70 1.87 2.82
CA ALA A 185 2.51 2.00 1.61
C ALA A 185 3.42 3.24 1.66
N THR A 186 2.96 4.34 2.27
CA THR A 186 3.78 5.54 2.49
C THR A 186 4.86 5.28 3.54
N ASP A 187 4.52 4.62 4.65
CA ASP A 187 5.48 4.19 5.66
C ASP A 187 6.56 3.29 4.99
N LEU A 188 6.17 2.39 4.09
CA LEU A 188 7.10 1.53 3.33
C LEU A 188 8.04 2.33 2.42
N GLU A 189 7.54 3.36 1.74
CA GLU A 189 8.35 4.27 0.93
C GLU A 189 9.42 4.98 1.78
N GLU A 190 9.05 5.45 2.98
CA GLU A 190 9.98 6.07 3.93
C GLU A 190 11.04 5.08 4.44
N MET A 191 10.64 3.84 4.74
CA MET A 191 11.58 2.78 5.11
C MET A 191 12.52 2.40 3.97
N ALA A 192 12.02 2.36 2.73
CA ALA A 192 12.84 2.05 1.56
C ALA A 192 13.91 3.12 1.30
N LYS A 193 13.62 4.40 1.53
CA LYS A 193 14.62 5.48 1.39
C LYS A 193 15.83 5.31 2.31
N VAL A 194 15.64 4.69 3.48
CA VAL A 194 16.70 4.49 4.48
C VAL A 194 17.42 3.16 4.30
N ALA A 195 16.66 2.08 4.07
CA ALA A 195 17.19 0.71 4.11
C ALA A 195 17.15 -0.04 2.76
N GLY A 196 16.53 0.53 1.73
CA GLY A 196 16.35 -0.10 0.42
C GLY A 196 17.48 0.22 -0.56
N ASP A 197 17.67 -0.70 -1.52
CA ASP A 197 18.42 -0.42 -2.74
C ASP A 197 17.68 0.58 -3.64
N ASP A 198 18.40 1.24 -4.55
CA ASP A 198 17.85 2.31 -5.39
C ASP A 198 16.65 1.81 -6.22
N GLY A 199 16.71 0.57 -6.72
CA GLY A 199 15.58 -0.09 -7.38
C GLY A 199 14.39 -0.32 -6.44
N THR A 200 14.64 -0.76 -5.21
CA THR A 200 13.59 -0.96 -4.19
C THR A 200 12.95 0.37 -3.77
N VAL A 201 13.70 1.47 -3.72
CA VAL A 201 13.16 2.81 -3.44
C VAL A 201 12.18 3.23 -4.52
N VAL A 202 12.54 3.04 -5.79
CA VAL A 202 11.68 3.39 -6.92
C VAL A 202 10.43 2.51 -6.96
N GLU A 203 10.57 1.20 -6.76
CA GLU A 203 9.43 0.28 -6.68
C GLU A 203 8.50 0.62 -5.49
N ALA A 204 9.06 0.90 -4.30
CA ALA A 204 8.27 1.26 -3.13
C ALA A 204 7.46 2.53 -3.37
N ARG A 205 8.06 3.52 -4.03
CA ARG A 205 7.37 4.74 -4.45
C ARG A 205 6.26 4.46 -5.45
N GLY A 206 6.51 3.62 -6.46
CA GLY A 206 5.49 3.20 -7.43
C GLY A 206 4.29 2.52 -6.77
N TYR A 207 4.55 1.63 -5.83
CA TYR A 207 3.54 0.97 -5.01
C TYR A 207 2.76 1.96 -4.11
N ALA A 208 3.45 2.90 -3.47
CA ALA A 208 2.83 3.91 -2.62
C ALA A 208 1.91 4.85 -3.41
N CYS A 209 2.36 5.34 -4.58
CA CYS A 209 1.54 6.10 -5.51
C CYS A 209 0.30 5.32 -5.96
N TRP A 210 0.45 4.04 -6.31
CA TRP A 210 -0.67 3.18 -6.67
C TRP A 210 -1.71 3.05 -5.55
N MET A 211 -1.26 2.81 -4.31
CA MET A 211 -2.16 2.66 -3.15
C MET A 211 -2.84 3.97 -2.75
N ARG A 212 -2.13 5.10 -2.83
CA ARG A 212 -2.71 6.44 -2.59
C ARG A 212 -3.74 6.80 -3.68
N GLY A 213 -3.41 6.55 -4.95
CA GLY A 213 -4.33 6.71 -6.08
C GLY A 213 -5.64 5.95 -5.87
N ASN A 214 -5.56 4.66 -5.52
CA ASN A 214 -6.76 3.84 -5.24
C ASN A 214 -7.61 4.39 -4.09
N ALA A 215 -6.99 4.94 -3.04
CA ALA A 215 -7.72 5.53 -1.93
C ALA A 215 -8.42 6.85 -2.31
N MET A 216 -7.81 7.68 -3.15
CA MET A 216 -8.37 8.95 -3.60
C MET A 216 -9.45 8.78 -4.68
N LEU A 217 -9.25 7.81 -5.59
CA LEU A 217 -10.25 7.38 -6.57
C LEU A 217 -11.58 7.05 -5.88
N GLU A 218 -11.53 6.16 -4.89
CA GLU A 218 -12.72 5.72 -4.17
C GLU A 218 -13.33 6.81 -3.29
N LEU A 219 -12.53 7.77 -2.84
CA LEU A 219 -13.00 8.94 -2.12
C LEU A 219 -13.80 9.90 -3.01
N GLY A 220 -13.49 9.93 -4.32
CA GLY A 220 -14.02 10.87 -5.30
C GLY A 220 -13.14 12.12 -5.48
N ASP A 221 -11.89 12.09 -5.02
CA ASP A 221 -10.92 13.16 -5.26
C ASP A 221 -10.11 12.85 -6.53
N TRP A 222 -10.69 13.22 -7.67
CA TRP A 222 -10.15 12.94 -8.99
C TRP A 222 -8.83 13.68 -9.29
N GLN A 223 -8.63 14.85 -8.68
CA GLN A 223 -7.43 15.66 -8.90
C GLN A 223 -6.20 14.97 -8.29
N THR A 224 -6.28 14.63 -6.99
CA THR A 224 -5.20 13.95 -6.29
C THR A 224 -5.00 12.54 -6.85
N ALA A 225 -6.08 11.86 -7.25
CA ALA A 225 -6.00 10.56 -7.93
C ALA A 225 -5.21 10.64 -9.24
N CYS A 226 -5.49 11.63 -10.11
CA CYS A 226 -4.75 11.85 -11.34
C CYS A 226 -3.25 12.06 -11.10
N THR A 227 -2.87 12.84 -10.09
CA THR A 227 -1.46 13.10 -9.79
C THR A 227 -0.72 11.86 -9.31
N GLU A 228 -1.35 11.05 -8.45
CA GLU A 228 -0.75 9.83 -7.91
C GLU A 228 -0.67 8.73 -8.97
N TYR A 229 -1.72 8.54 -9.78
CA TYR A 229 -1.68 7.59 -10.91
C TYR A 229 -0.72 8.03 -12.02
N GLY A 230 -0.60 9.34 -12.29
CA GLY A 230 0.40 9.88 -13.21
C GLY A 230 1.82 9.57 -12.74
N ALA A 231 2.10 9.79 -11.45
CA ALA A 231 3.39 9.44 -10.86
C ALA A 231 3.67 7.92 -10.92
N ALA A 232 2.69 7.08 -10.59
CA ALA A 232 2.82 5.63 -10.70
C ALA A 232 3.09 5.17 -12.15
N LEU A 233 2.42 5.80 -13.13
CA LEU A 233 2.61 5.50 -14.56
C LEU A 233 4.03 5.83 -15.00
N THR A 234 4.53 7.03 -14.66
CA THR A 234 5.90 7.44 -15.00
C THR A 234 6.93 6.49 -14.39
N ILE A 235 6.72 6.05 -13.15
CA ILE A 235 7.61 5.09 -12.48
C ILE A 235 7.60 3.74 -13.20
N CYS A 236 6.44 3.18 -13.51
CA CYS A 236 6.36 1.90 -14.24
C CYS A 236 6.98 1.99 -15.64
N GLN A 237 6.78 3.10 -16.36
CA GLN A 237 7.40 3.33 -17.67
C GLN A 237 8.93 3.46 -17.57
N ALA A 238 9.43 4.13 -16.53
CA ALA A 238 10.86 4.23 -16.28
C ALA A 238 11.49 2.87 -15.97
N LEU A 239 10.84 2.05 -15.13
CA LEU A 239 11.28 0.69 -14.83
C LEU A 239 11.20 -0.24 -16.05
N GLY A 240 10.20 -0.08 -16.91
CA GLY A 240 10.11 -0.80 -18.19
C GLY A 240 11.15 -0.35 -19.24
N SER A 241 11.61 0.90 -19.19
CA SER A 241 12.58 1.41 -20.18
C SER A 241 14.04 1.27 -19.73
N GLY A 242 14.30 1.20 -18.42
CA GLY A 242 15.62 1.34 -17.81
C GLY A 242 16.58 0.14 -17.87
N GLY A 243 16.21 -0.98 -18.49
CA GLY A 243 17.01 -2.22 -18.53
C GLY A 243 18.15 -2.27 -19.55
N GLY A 244 18.69 -1.12 -20.01
CA GLY A 244 19.58 -1.06 -21.16
C GLY A 244 20.92 -0.37 -20.90
N SER A 245 21.77 -0.91 -20.02
CA SER A 245 23.25 -0.72 -20.06
C SER A 245 23.91 -1.48 -18.91
N SER A 246 24.03 -2.79 -19.02
CA SER A 246 25.08 -3.53 -18.30
C SER A 246 25.52 -4.68 -19.20
N GLY A 247 26.63 -4.48 -19.91
CA GLY A 247 27.21 -5.45 -20.84
C GLY A 247 27.82 -6.65 -20.12
N THR A 248 26.97 -7.46 -19.48
CA THR A 248 27.36 -8.76 -18.92
C THR A 248 26.72 -9.87 -19.74
N ASN A 249 27.53 -10.75 -20.32
CA ASN A 249 27.11 -11.89 -21.15
C ASN A 249 26.49 -13.03 -20.31
N ASP A 250 25.43 -12.73 -19.54
CA ASP A 250 24.70 -13.70 -18.72
C ASP A 250 23.27 -13.82 -19.25
N GLU A 251 23.00 -14.87 -20.02
CA GLU A 251 21.73 -15.08 -20.72
C GLU A 251 20.54 -15.17 -19.75
N SER A 252 20.72 -15.76 -18.57
CA SER A 252 19.66 -15.89 -17.56
C SER A 252 19.21 -14.55 -16.99
N LYS A 253 20.16 -13.63 -16.70
CA LYS A 253 19.83 -12.27 -16.24
C LYS A 253 19.11 -11.48 -17.33
N THR A 254 19.52 -11.69 -18.58
CA THR A 254 18.89 -11.05 -19.73
C THR A 254 17.41 -11.47 -19.86
N ILE A 255 17.07 -12.73 -19.58
CA ILE A 255 15.68 -13.22 -19.60
C ILE A 255 14.86 -12.59 -18.46
N GLU A 256 15.38 -12.62 -17.22
CA GLU A 256 14.69 -12.03 -16.06
C GLU A 256 14.44 -10.53 -16.23
N ASP A 257 15.41 -9.79 -16.80
CA ASP A 257 15.28 -8.36 -17.09
C ASP A 257 14.21 -8.08 -18.16
N LEU A 258 14.09 -8.94 -19.18
CA LEU A 258 13.06 -8.84 -20.21
C LEU A 258 11.65 -9.12 -19.63
N GLU A 259 11.51 -10.17 -18.81
CA GLU A 259 10.25 -10.49 -18.14
C GLU A 259 9.80 -9.35 -17.21
N LEU A 260 10.75 -8.76 -16.47
CA LEU A 260 10.48 -7.63 -15.58
C LEU A 260 10.03 -6.39 -16.36
N ARG A 261 10.66 -6.12 -17.49
CA ARG A 261 10.25 -5.03 -18.40
C ARG A 261 8.83 -5.23 -18.92
N ASP A 262 8.53 -6.44 -19.41
CA ASP A 262 7.23 -6.76 -19.98
C ASP A 262 6.15 -6.66 -18.90
N PHE A 263 6.46 -7.10 -17.68
CA PHE A 263 5.60 -6.94 -16.51
C PHE A 263 5.26 -5.46 -16.23
N PHE A 264 6.26 -4.58 -16.14
CA PHE A 264 6.00 -3.15 -15.87
C PHE A 264 5.30 -2.44 -17.03
N THR A 265 5.62 -2.80 -18.27
CA THR A 265 4.96 -2.26 -19.47
C THR A 265 3.49 -2.66 -19.51
N SER A 266 3.19 -3.94 -19.26
CA SER A 266 1.83 -4.45 -19.18
C SER A 266 1.04 -3.77 -18.05
N ARG A 267 1.64 -3.62 -16.86
CA ARG A 267 1.01 -2.93 -15.74
C ARG A 267 0.72 -1.46 -16.05
N ALA A 268 1.64 -0.76 -16.71
CA ALA A 268 1.44 0.62 -17.13
C ALA A 268 0.24 0.76 -18.08
N GLN A 269 0.17 -0.07 -19.13
CA GLN A 269 -0.81 0.02 -20.20
C GLN A 269 -2.20 -0.51 -19.81
N HIS A 270 -2.26 -1.64 -19.10
CA HIS A 270 -3.52 -2.34 -18.85
C HIS A 270 -4.12 -2.07 -17.47
N VAL A 271 -3.31 -1.67 -16.49
CA VAL A 271 -3.80 -1.44 -15.12
C VAL A 271 -3.85 0.04 -14.79
N ILE A 272 -2.76 0.79 -14.98
CA ILE A 272 -2.69 2.19 -14.54
C ILE A 272 -3.35 3.13 -15.55
N GLN A 273 -3.06 2.98 -16.84
CA GLN A 273 -3.51 3.92 -17.86
C GLN A 273 -5.04 4.01 -18.01
N PRO A 274 -5.84 2.91 -17.94
CA PRO A 274 -7.29 3.01 -18.03
C PRO A 274 -7.90 3.76 -16.85
N VAL A 275 -7.39 3.51 -15.63
CA VAL A 275 -7.86 4.19 -14.41
C VAL A 275 -7.50 5.68 -14.43
N LEU A 276 -6.31 6.02 -14.92
CA LEU A 276 -5.90 7.40 -15.10
C LEU A 276 -6.81 8.14 -16.09
N ARG A 277 -7.11 7.54 -17.26
CA ARG A 277 -8.04 8.12 -18.23
C ARG A 277 -9.43 8.34 -17.64
N TYR A 278 -9.90 7.39 -16.83
CA TYR A 278 -11.18 7.53 -16.13
C TYR A 278 -11.17 8.72 -15.16
N CYS A 279 -10.12 8.87 -14.34
CA CYS A 279 -10.00 10.02 -13.43
C CYS A 279 -9.94 11.36 -14.18
N GLN A 280 -9.21 11.40 -15.31
CA GLN A 280 -9.10 12.59 -16.15
C GLN A 280 -10.45 12.99 -16.76
N TYR A 281 -11.23 12.00 -17.21
CA TYR A 281 -12.57 12.24 -17.74
C TYR A 281 -13.50 12.82 -16.67
N GLU A 282 -13.57 12.23 -15.48
CA GLU A 282 -14.41 12.73 -14.38
C GLU A 282 -14.04 14.15 -13.95
N LEU A 283 -12.74 14.47 -13.94
CA LEU A 283 -12.25 15.81 -13.66
C LEU A 283 -12.69 16.83 -14.72
N GLN A 284 -12.60 16.48 -16.01
CA GLN A 284 -13.03 17.33 -17.12
C GLN A 284 -14.54 17.56 -17.11
N VAL A 285 -15.33 16.51 -16.88
CA VAL A 285 -16.79 16.61 -16.77
C VAL A 285 -17.17 17.53 -15.61
N GLY A 286 -16.52 17.39 -14.45
CA GLY A 286 -16.75 18.28 -13.30
C GLY A 286 -16.47 19.75 -13.61
N LEU A 287 -15.39 20.05 -14.34
CA LEU A 287 -15.05 21.41 -14.78
C LEU A 287 -16.07 21.96 -15.79
N LEU A 288 -16.54 21.14 -16.73
CA LEU A 288 -17.56 21.54 -17.70
C LEU A 288 -18.90 21.83 -17.04
N PHE A 289 -19.33 21.03 -16.06
CA PHE A 289 -20.56 21.30 -15.30
C PHE A 289 -20.48 22.61 -14.51
N LEU A 290 -19.34 22.93 -13.91
CA LEU A 290 -19.10 24.20 -13.23
C LEU A 290 -19.14 25.38 -14.21
N CYS A 291 -18.47 25.28 -15.36
CA CYS A 291 -18.51 26.33 -16.38
C CYS A 291 -19.92 26.57 -16.93
N VAL A 292 -20.71 25.51 -17.17
CA VAL A 292 -22.09 25.65 -17.67
C VAL A 292 -23.03 26.20 -16.59
N THR A 293 -22.88 25.81 -15.32
CA THR A 293 -23.72 26.36 -14.23
C THR A 293 -23.40 27.83 -13.94
N PHE A 294 -22.14 28.26 -14.06
CA PHE A 294 -21.77 29.67 -13.95
C PHE A 294 -22.11 30.51 -15.20
N ALA A 295 -22.25 29.90 -16.38
CA ALA A 295 -22.66 30.62 -17.60
C ALA A 295 -24.18 30.91 -17.66
N PHE A 296 -24.98 30.26 -16.81
CA PHE A 296 -26.44 30.45 -16.72
C PHE A 296 -26.88 31.29 -15.50
N PHE A 297 -25.95 31.89 -14.78
CA PHE A 297 -26.18 32.81 -13.66
C PHE A 297 -25.55 34.18 -13.96
#